data_AF-A0A2I0QYN8-F1
#
_entry.id   AF-A0A2I0QYN8-F1
#
_cell.length_a   1.000
_cell.length_b   1.000
_cell.length_c   1.000
_cell.angle_alpha   90.00
_cell.angle_beta   90.00
_cell.angle_gamma   90.00
#
_symmetry.space_group_name_H-M   'P 1'
#
loop_
_entity.id
_entity.type
_entity.pdbx_description
1 polymer ?
#
loop_
_entity_poly.entity_id
_entity_poly.type
_entity_poly.pdbx_seq_one_letter_code
_entity_poly.pdbx_strand_id
1 'polypeptide(L)' 'MLICTAEVNRSPFDFAEGESELVSGFNVEYAGASFAIIFLAEYSNILLLSIISTLIFTGLLLSIISTPTIIIFS' A
#
# COMPACT_ATOMS: atom_id res chain seq x y z
N MET A 1 8.99 -6.43 -0.20
CA MET A 1 7.61 -6.43 -0.76
C MET A 1 6.67 -7.32 0.03
N LEU A 2 7.06 -8.58 0.34
CA LEU A 2 6.25 -9.49 1.15
C LEU A 2 5.90 -8.93 2.55
N ILE A 3 6.82 -8.20 3.19
CA ILE A 3 6.56 -7.47 4.44
C ILE A 3 5.52 -6.35 4.24
N CYS A 4 5.57 -5.62 3.12
CA CYS A 4 4.60 -4.57 2.80
C CYS A 4 3.20 -5.15 2.56
N THR A 5 3.11 -6.36 1.99
CA THR A 5 1.83 -7.07 1.80
C THR A 5 1.26 -7.56 3.14
N ALA A 6 2.13 -7.98 4.06
CA ALA A 6 1.73 -8.35 5.43
C ALA A 6 1.26 -7.13 6.24
N GLU A 7 1.87 -5.95 6.04
CA GLU A 7 1.50 -4.71 6.74
C GLU A 7 0.11 -4.18 6.36
N VAL A 8 -0.31 -4.38 5.10
CA VAL A 8 -1.67 -3.99 4.63
C VAL A 8 -2.71 -5.09 4.80
N ASN A 9 -2.40 -6.14 5.56
CA ASN A 9 -3.31 -7.28 5.78
C ASN A 9 -3.90 -7.85 4.47
N ARG A 10 -3.13 -7.86 3.35
CA ARG A 10 -3.61 -8.44 2.09
C ARG A 10 -3.19 -9.87 1.93
N SER A 11 -4.01 -10.64 1.20
CA SER A 11 -3.76 -12.04 0.90
C SER A 11 -2.32 -12.25 0.41
N PRO A 12 -1.56 -13.22 0.95
CA PRO A 12 -2.00 -14.32 1.84
C PRO A 12 -1.98 -14.01 3.34
N PHE A 13 -1.72 -12.77 3.77
CA PHE A 13 -1.62 -12.36 5.18
C PHE A 13 -2.90 -11.73 5.73
N ASP A 14 -4.03 -12.01 5.08
CA ASP A 14 -5.34 -11.47 5.44
C ASP A 14 -6.09 -12.41 6.40
N PHE A 15 -5.56 -12.58 7.62
CA PHE A 15 -6.13 -13.50 8.61
C PHE A 15 -7.39 -12.93 9.31
N ALA A 16 -7.48 -11.61 9.44
CA ALA A 16 -8.59 -10.98 10.14
C ALA A 16 -9.85 -10.86 9.27
N GLU A 17 -9.71 -10.74 7.94
CA GLU A 17 -10.84 -10.58 7.01
C GLU A 17 -11.07 -11.81 6.12
N GLY A 18 -10.06 -12.68 5.94
CA GLY A 18 -10.13 -13.88 5.12
C GLY A 18 -10.69 -15.14 5.80
N GLU A 19 -10.82 -15.17 7.13
CA GLU A 19 -11.42 -16.31 7.83
C GLU A 19 -12.95 -16.24 7.73
N SER A 20 -13.54 -17.19 6.99
CA SER A 20 -14.99 -17.27 6.68
C SER A 20 -15.91 -17.33 7.91
N GLU A 21 -15.35 -17.55 9.10
CA GLU A 21 -16.05 -17.61 10.38
C GLU A 21 -16.29 -16.22 10.99
N LEU A 22 -15.42 -15.26 10.67
CA LEU A 22 -15.53 -13.86 11.06
C LEU A 22 -15.96 -13.09 9.81
N VAL A 23 -17.28 -13.03 9.53
CA VAL A 23 -17.86 -12.11 8.52
C VAL A 23 -17.13 -10.77 8.66
N SER A 24 -16.37 -10.37 7.64
CA SER A 24 -15.49 -9.18 7.58
C SER A 24 -14.83 -8.71 8.90
N GLY A 25 -14.38 -9.61 9.79
CA GLY A 25 -13.70 -9.29 11.04
C GLY A 25 -14.20 -8.02 11.78
N PHE A 26 -13.35 -7.00 11.83
CA PHE A 26 -13.60 -5.71 12.48
C PHE A 26 -14.55 -4.77 11.71
N ASN A 27 -14.82 -5.04 10.43
CA ASN A 27 -15.68 -4.22 9.57
C ASN A 27 -17.18 -4.37 9.87
N VAL A 28 -17.60 -5.40 10.64
CA VAL A 28 -19.02 -5.67 10.96
C VAL A 28 -19.62 -4.70 11.96
N GLU A 29 -18.79 -4.14 12.84
CA GLU A 29 -19.25 -3.22 13.88
C GLU A 29 -19.45 -1.79 13.36
N TYR A 30 -18.94 -1.48 12.16
CA TYR A 30 -19.02 -0.16 11.55
C TYR A 30 -20.11 -0.11 10.47
N ALA A 31 -20.94 0.93 10.50
CA ALA A 31 -21.99 1.16 9.52
C ALA A 31 -21.86 2.52 8.83
N GLY A 32 -22.25 2.60 7.56
CA GLY A 32 -22.34 3.85 6.81
C GLY A 32 -20.98 4.52 6.57
N ALA A 33 -20.81 5.75 7.04
CA ALA A 33 -19.63 6.57 6.75
C ALA A 33 -18.34 6.06 7.42
N SER A 34 -18.42 5.49 8.61
CA SER A 34 -17.25 4.94 9.31
C SER A 34 -16.68 3.70 8.59
N PHE A 35 -17.57 2.84 8.08
CA PHE A 35 -17.20 1.73 7.20
C PHE A 35 -16.45 2.25 5.96
N ALA A 36 -16.98 3.27 5.28
CA ALA A 36 -16.35 3.84 4.09
C ALA A 36 -14.93 4.41 4.37
N ILE A 37 -14.71 5.02 5.54
CA ILE A 37 -13.40 5.57 5.91
C ILE A 37 -12.38 4.45 6.16
N ILE A 38 -12.80 3.32 6.72
CA ILE A 38 -11.93 2.16 6.96
C ILE A 38 -11.43 1.59 5.64
N PHE A 39 -12.33 1.35 4.67
CA PHE A 39 -11.92 0.91 3.33
C PHE A 39 -11.02 1.94 2.66
N LEU A 40 -11.35 3.23 2.75
CA LEU A 40 -10.55 4.29 2.16
C LEU A 40 -9.13 4.32 2.75
N ALA A 41 -8.99 4.13 4.06
CA ALA A 41 -7.70 4.09 4.74
C ALA A 41 -6.86 2.88 4.31
N GLU A 42 -7.47 1.70 4.19
CA GLU A 42 -6.79 0.50 3.72
C GLU A 42 -6.29 0.65 2.27
N TYR A 43 -7.15 1.11 1.35
CA TYR A 43 -6.77 1.35 -0.04
C TYR A 43 -5.72 2.47 -0.18
N SER A 44 -5.80 3.51 0.66
CA SER A 44 -4.78 4.56 0.71
C SER A 44 -3.42 4.00 1.14
N ASN A 45 -3.39 3.10 2.13
CA ASN A 45 -2.16 2.46 2.58
C ASN A 45 -1.55 1.55 1.51
N ILE A 46 -2.37 0.81 0.75
CA ILE A 46 -1.92 0.01 -0.39
C ILE A 46 -1.25 0.91 -1.45
N LEU A 47 -1.89 2.03 -1.81
CA LEU A 47 -1.32 2.96 -2.78
C LEU A 47 0.00 3.55 -2.28
N LEU A 48 0.06 3.99 -1.03
CA LEU A 48 1.25 4.58 -0.44
C LEU A 48 2.42 3.59 -0.44
N LEU A 49 2.21 2.37 0.05
CA LEU A 49 3.25 1.35 0.07
C LEU A 49 3.70 0.91 -1.33
N SER A 50 2.79 0.92 -2.31
CA SER A 50 3.13 0.66 -3.71
C SER A 50 4.06 1.74 -4.28
N ILE A 51 3.80 3.02 -3.99
CA ILE A 51 4.63 4.15 -4.45
C ILE A 51 6.01 4.10 -3.77
N ILE A 52 6.07 3.83 -2.46
CA ILE A 52 7.36 3.69 -1.77
C ILE A 52 8.16 2.51 -2.34
N SER A 53 7.50 1.37 -2.60
CA SER A 53 8.17 0.21 -3.17
C SER A 53 8.73 0.51 -4.57
N THR A 54 7.98 1.22 -5.42
CA THR A 54 8.48 1.60 -6.75
C THR A 54 9.64 2.56 -6.63
N LEU A 55 9.58 3.58 -5.77
CA LEU A 55 10.69 4.51 -5.55
C LEU A 55 11.99 3.82 -5.12
N ILE A 56 11.89 2.84 -4.22
CA ILE A 56 13.07 2.10 -3.71
C ILE A 56 13.65 1.16 -4.79
N PHE A 57 12.81 0.43 -5.53
CA PHE A 57 13.28 -0.64 -6.42
C PHE A 57 13.51 -0.22 -7.87
N THR A 58 12.82 0.81 -8.37
CA THR A 58 12.97 1.24 -9.78
C THR A 58 14.11 2.23 -10.00
N GLY A 59 14.79 2.69 -8.94
CA GLY A 59 15.89 3.65 -9.06
C GLY A 59 15.48 5.00 -9.65
N LEU A 60 14.16 5.28 -9.72
CA LEU A 60 13.59 6.49 -10.34
C LEU A 60 14.24 7.75 -9.77
N LEU A 61 14.44 7.81 -8.46
CA LEU A 61 15.08 8.94 -7.79
C LEU A 61 16.50 9.20 -8.31
N LEU A 62 17.29 8.15 -8.52
CA LEU A 62 18.64 8.28 -9.06
C LEU A 62 18.61 8.78 -10.50
N SER A 63 17.68 8.27 -11.32
CA SER A 63 17.51 8.73 -12.71
C SER A 63 17.07 10.19 -12.82
N ILE A 64 16.21 10.66 -11.92
CA ILE A 64 15.76 12.06 -11.90
C ILE A 64 16.89 13.00 -11.49
N ILE A 65 17.83 12.58 -10.65
CA ILE A 65 18.98 13.40 -10.22
C ILE A 65 20.10 13.34 -11.26
N SER A 66 20.34 12.18 -11.88
CA SER A 66 21.42 12.00 -12.85
C SER A 66 21.11 12.60 -14.21
N THR A 67 19.86 12.56 -14.68
CA THR A 67 19.48 13.12 -15.98
C THR A 67 19.78 14.62 -16.14
N PRO A 68 19.44 15.54 -15.21
CA PRO A 68 19.78 16.95 -15.36
C PRO A 68 21.28 17.17 -15.23
N THR A 69 21.99 16.42 -14.39
CA THR A 69 23.46 16.57 -14.26
C THR A 69 24.19 16.11 -15.52
N ILE A 70 23.77 15.00 -16.13
CA ILE A 70 24.32 14.53 -17.41
C ILE A 70 24.07 15.56 -18.52
N ILE A 71 22.88 16.16 -18.60
CA ILE A 71 22.54 17.20 -19.61
C ILE A 71 23.36 18.49 -19.41
N ILE A 72 23.74 18.84 -18.18
CA ILE A 72 24.55 20.03 -17.88
C ILE A 72 26.04 19.82 -18.19
N PHE A 73 26.54 18.57 -18.13
CA PHE A 73 27.95 18.22 -18.38
C PHE A 73 28.21 17.59 -19.76
N SER A 74 27.17 17.34 -20.57
CA SER A 74 27.26 16.99 -22.00
C SER A 74 27.19 18.23 -22.89
#